data_AF-A0A9N9EVN3-F1
#
_entry.id   AF-A0A9N9EVN3-F1
#
_cell.length_a   1.000
_cell.length_b   1.000
_cell.length_c   1.000
_cell.angle_alpha   90.00
_cell.angle_beta   90.00
_cell.angle_gamma   90.00
#
_symmetry.space_group_name_H-M   'P 1'
#
loop_
_entity.id
_entity.type
_entity.pdbx_description
1 polymer ?
#
loop_
_entity_poly.entity_id
_entity_poly.type
_entity_poly.pdbx_seq_one_letter_code
_entity_poly.pdbx_strand_id
1 'polypeptide(L)'
;MSSKGIEFLLRKADEVVTENHLVDFLNTHFVELEDLEQLDSILTLVETRQQNLIEKSSTIKAETSTTLNSSLGYLKVTESQLENLQATRLELEDALTEHQISIGLKDHGNESIESEVISNKQLAKQLVEKSSQKALVPYTQLAHIARKIRSDSDYQILKNLDGFIRKNLDALWEDMKSKLSKKFQHTLDSLGWPTPLKVPLPNELQEKKTAFTRAFCELLLLQNPTGVEDSDKIVTSELVPLFPIQLMAEPLITRFRYHFDTKRPTNRIDKPEWYFTHILTAIHDHSPFLTEEVQVIIDEAGFNKYNAKDDFIRCLLTAVTRKLNQSVNALVNSPQNFSHTVFETLQFDQVIRTVHLYLPPGKKQWNGCVEVFTGRKEIFKAWLKIEKEFAEMRYNEIMHAEDAWEIEDEETIDEDLQPTKSAAKIMELLELVTSRYKLLPMFHNRIRFLVDIQAEILDAYEKRIESAVKAFENLSYTIVRAVPNPATADGKSVTGIDGLKRLCRWLSSAGYVSHTIREWGEDP
;
A
#
# COMPACT_ATOMS: atom_id res chain seq x y z
N MET A 1 -24.29 3.25 -4.37
CA MET A 1 -24.94 2.24 -3.49
C MET A 1 -25.20 0.98 -4.29
N SER A 2 -24.69 -0.18 -3.88
CA SER A 2 -24.89 -1.41 -4.63
C SER A 2 -26.36 -1.83 -4.56
N SER A 3 -26.90 -2.33 -5.68
CA SER A 3 -28.27 -2.85 -5.80
C SER A 3 -28.66 -3.77 -4.62
N LYS A 4 -27.67 -4.52 -4.09
CA LYS A 4 -27.83 -5.48 -2.98
C LYS A 4 -28.14 -4.84 -1.62
N GLY A 5 -27.67 -3.61 -1.36
CA GLY A 5 -27.89 -2.94 -0.07
C GLY A 5 -29.31 -2.38 0.09
N ILE A 6 -29.90 -1.92 -1.01
CA ILE A 6 -31.29 -1.45 -1.08
C ILE A 6 -32.25 -2.64 -1.00
N GLU A 7 -31.90 -3.76 -1.66
CA GLU A 7 -32.67 -5.02 -1.61
C GLU A 7 -32.78 -5.59 -0.18
N PHE A 8 -31.71 -5.50 0.62
CA PHE A 8 -31.68 -6.03 1.98
C PHE A 8 -32.51 -5.21 2.97
N LEU A 9 -32.52 -3.88 2.85
CA LEU A 9 -33.33 -3.00 3.69
C LEU A 9 -34.82 -3.06 3.35
N LEU A 10 -35.16 -3.24 2.06
CA LEU A 10 -36.54 -3.46 1.62
C LEU A 10 -37.09 -4.80 2.12
N ARG A 11 -36.30 -5.88 2.05
CA ARG A 11 -36.70 -7.21 2.55
C ARG A 11 -37.04 -7.23 4.04
N LYS A 12 -36.23 -6.55 4.87
CA LYS A 12 -36.39 -6.59 6.33
C LYS A 12 -37.61 -5.77 6.82
N ALA A 13 -38.02 -4.76 6.06
CA ALA A 13 -39.25 -4.02 6.31
C ALA A 13 -40.50 -4.81 5.88
N ASP A 14 -40.40 -5.62 4.82
CA ASP A 14 -41.50 -6.46 4.32
C ASP A 14 -41.88 -7.61 5.26
N GLU A 15 -40.92 -8.26 5.92
CA GLU A 15 -41.16 -9.42 6.81
C GLU A 15 -42.01 -9.08 8.04
N VAL A 16 -41.78 -7.91 8.67
CA VAL A 16 -42.54 -7.50 9.88
C VAL A 16 -43.96 -7.02 9.52
N VAL A 17 -44.14 -6.44 8.33
CA VAL A 17 -45.45 -5.99 7.83
C VAL A 17 -46.31 -7.18 7.38
N THR A 18 -45.69 -8.20 6.80
CA THR A 18 -46.39 -9.42 6.35
C THR A 18 -46.90 -10.27 7.51
N GLU A 19 -46.15 -10.41 8.61
CA GLU A 19 -46.63 -11.15 9.79
C GLU A 19 -47.88 -10.51 10.42
N ASN A 20 -47.90 -9.18 10.57
CA ASN A 20 -49.06 -8.48 11.15
C ASN A 20 -50.31 -8.57 10.26
N HIS A 21 -50.16 -8.47 8.94
CA HIS A 21 -51.27 -8.63 8.00
C HIS A 21 -51.84 -10.06 7.96
N LEU A 22 -51.00 -11.07 8.20
CA LEU A 22 -51.41 -12.47 8.20
C LEU A 22 -52.26 -12.79 9.43
N VAL A 23 -51.89 -12.25 10.60
CA VAL A 23 -52.67 -12.37 11.84
C VAL A 23 -54.02 -11.66 11.71
N ASP A 24 -54.06 -10.44 11.17
CA ASP A 24 -55.32 -9.72 10.93
C ASP A 24 -56.22 -10.44 9.93
N PHE A 25 -55.64 -11.00 8.86
CA PHE A 25 -56.40 -11.76 7.86
C PHE A 25 -57.06 -13.00 8.46
N LEU A 26 -56.31 -13.78 9.24
CA LEU A 26 -56.81 -14.98 9.93
C LEU A 26 -57.92 -14.64 10.92
N ASN A 27 -57.72 -13.59 11.75
CA ASN A 27 -58.71 -13.14 12.73
C ASN A 27 -59.99 -12.57 12.09
N THR A 28 -59.90 -12.06 10.85
CA THR A 28 -61.06 -11.52 10.12
C THR A 28 -61.91 -12.60 9.46
N HIS A 29 -61.30 -13.74 9.08
CA HIS A 29 -61.96 -14.77 8.28
C HIS A 29 -62.34 -16.03 9.06
N PHE A 30 -61.79 -16.24 10.26
CA PHE A 30 -62.07 -17.41 11.10
C PHE A 30 -62.35 -16.97 12.54
N VAL A 31 -63.62 -16.77 12.87
CA VAL A 31 -64.07 -16.32 14.21
C VAL A 31 -64.73 -17.47 14.98
N GLU A 32 -65.49 -18.32 14.30
CA GLU A 32 -66.18 -19.49 14.87
C GLU A 32 -65.75 -20.80 14.17
N LEU A 33 -65.98 -21.95 14.81
CA LEU A 33 -65.52 -23.26 14.30
C LEU A 33 -66.19 -23.65 12.97
N GLU A 34 -67.37 -23.07 12.69
CA GLU A 34 -68.15 -23.27 11.47
C GLU A 34 -67.58 -22.50 10.26
N ASP A 35 -66.76 -21.45 10.49
CA ASP A 35 -66.09 -20.70 9.42
C ASP A 35 -65.02 -21.53 8.69
N LEU A 36 -64.56 -22.64 9.29
CA LEU A 36 -63.67 -23.60 8.66
C LEU A 36 -64.30 -24.30 7.45
N GLU A 37 -65.63 -24.33 7.32
CA GLU A 37 -66.30 -24.83 6.11
C GLU A 37 -66.05 -23.94 4.88
N GLN A 38 -65.69 -22.66 5.09
CA GLN A 38 -65.37 -21.71 4.03
C GLN A 38 -63.89 -21.72 3.64
N LEU A 39 -63.05 -22.49 4.33
CA LEU A 39 -61.60 -22.54 4.16
C LEU A 39 -61.17 -22.80 2.71
N ASP A 40 -61.80 -23.77 2.04
CA ASP A 40 -61.47 -24.11 0.64
C ASP A 40 -61.82 -22.96 -0.33
N SER A 41 -62.90 -22.22 -0.04
CA SER A 41 -63.30 -21.06 -0.87
C SER A 41 -62.36 -19.87 -0.68
N ILE A 42 -61.85 -19.68 0.55
CA ILE A 42 -60.90 -18.63 0.87
C ILE A 42 -59.50 -18.99 0.33
N LEU A 43 -59.09 -20.25 0.44
CA LEU A 43 -57.86 -20.77 -0.17
C LEU A 43 -57.85 -20.53 -1.68
N THR A 44 -58.91 -20.92 -2.39
CA THR A 44 -59.01 -20.72 -3.84
C THR A 44 -59.03 -19.23 -4.22
N LEU A 45 -59.67 -18.36 -3.43
CA LEU A 45 -59.62 -16.91 -3.63
C LEU A 45 -58.22 -16.32 -3.42
N VAL A 46 -57.52 -16.75 -2.37
CA VAL A 46 -56.15 -16.33 -2.05
C VAL A 46 -55.17 -16.81 -3.12
N GLU A 47 -55.28 -18.06 -3.56
CA GLU A 47 -54.47 -18.63 -4.66
C GLU A 47 -54.69 -17.86 -5.96
N THR A 48 -55.95 -17.54 -6.29
CA THR A 48 -56.28 -16.75 -7.48
C THR A 48 -55.68 -15.34 -7.40
N ARG A 49 -55.77 -14.69 -6.22
CA ARG A 49 -55.21 -13.36 -5.98
C ARG A 49 -53.69 -13.37 -6.04
N GLN A 50 -53.05 -14.42 -5.51
CA GLN A 50 -51.62 -14.63 -5.57
C GLN A 50 -51.15 -14.80 -7.01
N GLN A 51 -51.84 -15.62 -7.82
CA GLN A 51 -51.51 -15.76 -9.24
C GLN A 51 -51.63 -14.43 -10.00
N ASN A 52 -52.70 -13.66 -9.74
CA ASN A 52 -52.90 -12.36 -10.38
C ASN A 52 -51.81 -11.34 -9.99
N LEU A 53 -51.35 -11.36 -8.73
CA LEU A 53 -50.24 -10.53 -8.26
C LEU A 53 -48.90 -10.94 -8.87
N ILE A 54 -48.64 -12.24 -9.00
CA ILE A 54 -47.44 -12.76 -9.68
C ILE A 54 -47.42 -12.32 -11.15
N GLU A 55 -48.56 -12.45 -11.83
CA GLU A 55 -48.70 -12.04 -13.23
C GLU A 55 -48.46 -10.53 -13.38
N LYS A 56 -49.14 -9.68 -12.59
CA LYS A 56 -48.91 -8.22 -12.59
C LYS A 56 -47.48 -7.85 -12.25
N SER A 57 -46.85 -8.51 -11.27
CA SER A 57 -45.45 -8.27 -10.92
C SER A 57 -44.51 -8.62 -12.07
N SER A 58 -44.80 -9.69 -12.80
CA SER A 58 -44.01 -10.10 -13.98
C SER A 58 -44.15 -9.09 -15.12
N THR A 59 -45.36 -8.57 -15.36
CA THR A 59 -45.64 -7.54 -16.37
C THR A 59 -44.93 -6.24 -16.02
N ILE A 60 -45.07 -5.76 -14.78
CA ILE A 60 -44.40 -4.52 -14.31
C ILE A 60 -42.89 -4.67 -14.43
N LYS A 61 -42.32 -5.82 -14.07
CA LYS A 61 -40.88 -6.09 -14.19
C LYS A 61 -40.42 -6.09 -15.66
N ALA A 62 -41.22 -6.64 -16.57
CA ALA A 62 -40.93 -6.61 -18.00
C ALA A 62 -41.00 -5.19 -18.58
N GLU A 63 -42.02 -4.40 -18.19
CA GLU A 63 -42.20 -3.00 -18.60
C GLU A 63 -41.10 -2.08 -18.05
N THR A 64 -40.75 -2.21 -16.78
CA THR A 64 -39.61 -1.46 -16.19
C THR A 64 -38.29 -1.84 -16.83
N SER A 65 -38.05 -3.13 -17.11
CA SER A 65 -36.83 -3.57 -17.81
C SER A 65 -36.75 -3.02 -19.23
N THR A 66 -37.87 -3.01 -19.96
CA THR A 66 -37.91 -2.43 -21.32
C THR A 66 -37.71 -0.92 -21.28
N THR A 67 -38.32 -0.21 -20.33
CA THR A 67 -38.18 1.25 -20.15
C THR A 67 -36.77 1.65 -19.71
N LEU A 68 -36.12 0.87 -18.85
CA LEU A 68 -34.73 1.08 -18.46
C LEU A 68 -33.79 0.83 -19.64
N ASN A 69 -34.00 -0.25 -20.40
CA ASN A 69 -33.15 -0.57 -21.55
C ASN A 69 -33.27 0.46 -22.67
N SER A 70 -34.48 0.96 -22.96
CA SER A 70 -34.67 2.05 -23.91
C SER A 70 -34.04 3.35 -23.42
N SER A 71 -34.21 3.71 -22.14
CA SER A 71 -33.55 4.88 -21.54
C SER A 71 -32.02 4.79 -21.57
N LEU A 72 -31.46 3.60 -21.33
CA LEU A 72 -30.02 3.33 -21.43
C LEU A 72 -29.54 3.45 -22.89
N GLY A 73 -30.35 3.00 -23.84
CA GLY A 73 -30.10 3.17 -25.28
C GLY A 73 -30.06 4.64 -25.68
N TYR A 74 -31.03 5.45 -25.23
CA TYR A 74 -31.02 6.90 -25.45
C TYR A 74 -29.79 7.56 -24.83
N LEU A 75 -29.42 7.19 -23.60
CA LEU A 75 -28.22 7.73 -22.94
C LEU A 75 -26.93 7.42 -23.71
N LYS A 76 -26.76 6.18 -24.20
CA LYS A 76 -25.60 5.81 -25.03
C LYS A 76 -25.55 6.57 -26.35
N VAL A 77 -26.70 6.80 -26.99
CA VAL A 77 -26.79 7.61 -28.22
C VAL A 77 -26.40 9.06 -27.91
N THR A 78 -26.89 9.63 -26.81
CA THR A 78 -26.50 10.99 -26.41
C THR A 78 -25.03 11.10 -26.03
N GLU A 79 -24.45 10.08 -25.40
CA GLU A 79 -23.01 10.01 -25.07
C GLU A 79 -22.17 10.00 -26.36
N SER A 80 -22.50 9.14 -27.32
CA SER A 80 -21.86 9.10 -28.65
C SER A 80 -22.00 10.43 -29.41
N GLN A 81 -23.17 11.08 -29.34
CA GLN A 81 -23.36 12.41 -29.94
C GLN A 81 -22.51 13.47 -29.25
N LEU A 82 -22.34 13.39 -27.93
CA LEU A 82 -21.52 14.32 -27.16
C LEU A 82 -20.02 14.15 -27.48
N GLU A 83 -19.56 12.90 -27.61
CA GLU A 83 -18.21 12.56 -28.07
C GLU A 83 -17.94 13.10 -29.48
N ASN A 84 -18.89 12.91 -30.41
CA ASN A 84 -18.79 13.47 -31.77
C ASN A 84 -18.80 15.00 -31.77
N LEU A 85 -19.62 15.63 -30.93
CA LEU A 85 -19.64 17.09 -30.78
C LEU A 85 -18.33 17.62 -30.15
N GLN A 86 -17.73 16.88 -29.22
CA GLN A 86 -16.42 17.22 -28.68
C GLN A 86 -15.31 17.07 -29.72
N ALA A 87 -15.31 16.00 -30.52
CA ALA A 87 -14.36 15.79 -31.61
C ALA A 87 -14.46 16.90 -32.66
N THR A 88 -15.67 17.21 -33.12
CA THR A 88 -15.91 18.30 -34.09
C THR A 88 -15.57 19.67 -33.51
N ARG A 89 -15.82 19.92 -32.22
CA ARG A 89 -15.37 21.15 -31.56
C ARG A 89 -13.84 21.25 -31.53
N LEU A 90 -13.14 20.15 -31.26
CA LEU A 90 -11.67 20.10 -31.28
C LEU A 90 -11.13 20.39 -32.68
N GLU A 91 -11.71 19.77 -33.72
CA GLU A 91 -11.36 20.03 -35.12
C GLU A 91 -11.62 21.47 -35.54
N LEU A 92 -12.72 22.08 -35.10
CA LEU A 92 -13.03 23.49 -35.35
C LEU A 92 -12.10 24.43 -34.60
N GLU A 93 -11.73 24.12 -33.36
CA GLU A 93 -10.72 24.86 -32.59
C GLU A 93 -9.34 24.77 -33.26
N ASP A 94 -8.97 23.60 -33.78
CA ASP A 94 -7.73 23.37 -34.55
C ASP A 94 -7.73 24.17 -35.87
N ALA A 95 -8.86 24.20 -36.58
CA ALA A 95 -9.00 24.97 -37.82
C ALA A 95 -9.01 26.49 -37.58
N LEU A 96 -9.66 26.97 -36.51
CA LEU A 96 -9.66 28.39 -36.13
C LEU A 96 -8.27 28.85 -35.73
N THR A 97 -7.54 28.05 -34.96
CA THR A 97 -6.15 28.34 -34.57
C THR A 97 -5.18 28.21 -35.74
N GLU A 98 -5.39 27.27 -36.68
CA GLU A 98 -4.66 27.21 -37.95
C GLU A 98 -4.86 28.47 -38.78
N HIS A 99 -6.08 28.99 -38.84
CA HIS A 99 -6.38 30.23 -39.55
C HIS A 99 -5.79 31.46 -38.85
N GLN A 100 -5.80 31.52 -37.51
CA GLN A 100 -5.22 32.61 -36.72
C GLN A 100 -3.69 32.62 -36.78
N ILE A 101 -3.04 31.47 -36.65
CA ILE A 101 -1.57 31.32 -36.75
C ILE A 101 -1.11 31.56 -38.19
N SER A 102 -1.85 31.07 -39.19
CA SER A 102 -1.54 31.35 -40.61
C SER A 102 -1.66 32.83 -40.96
N ILE A 103 -2.61 33.56 -40.35
CA ILE A 103 -2.70 35.02 -40.49
C ILE A 103 -1.56 35.70 -39.71
N GLY A 104 -1.30 35.31 -38.47
CA GLY A 104 -0.26 35.91 -37.61
C GLY A 104 1.17 35.73 -38.14
N LEU A 105 1.48 34.56 -38.71
CA LEU A 105 2.77 34.27 -39.36
C LEU A 105 2.93 34.97 -40.71
N LYS A 106 1.83 35.22 -41.45
CA LYS A 106 1.88 35.87 -42.77
C LYS A 106 1.84 37.39 -42.70
N ASP A 107 1.19 37.98 -41.70
CA ASP A 107 0.99 39.42 -41.64
C ASP A 107 1.84 40.15 -40.57
N HIS A 108 2.07 39.64 -39.33
CA HIS A 108 2.46 40.51 -38.18
C HIS A 108 3.58 40.01 -37.23
N GLY A 109 4.36 38.96 -37.53
CA GLY A 109 5.57 38.60 -36.76
C GLY A 109 5.34 38.12 -35.30
N ASN A 110 6.41 37.67 -34.64
CA ASN A 110 6.39 37.07 -33.29
C ASN A 110 5.65 37.92 -32.22
N GLU A 111 5.61 39.24 -32.37
CA GLU A 111 4.96 40.17 -31.43
C GLU A 111 3.43 39.95 -31.30
N SER A 112 2.76 39.51 -32.37
CA SER A 112 1.31 39.25 -32.35
C SER A 112 0.97 38.04 -31.46
N ILE A 113 1.74 36.95 -31.59
CA ILE A 113 1.58 35.72 -30.81
C ILE A 113 1.95 35.97 -29.33
N GLU A 114 3.00 36.76 -29.07
CA GLU A 114 3.35 37.15 -27.70
C GLU A 114 2.23 37.95 -27.02
N SER A 115 1.56 38.86 -27.75
CA SER A 115 0.44 39.63 -27.23
C SER A 115 -0.78 38.74 -26.88
N GLU A 116 -1.05 37.73 -27.70
CA GLU A 116 -2.13 36.77 -27.49
C GLU A 116 -1.85 35.88 -26.27
N VAL A 117 -0.59 35.48 -26.10
CA VAL A 117 -0.13 34.71 -24.94
C VAL A 117 -0.31 35.50 -23.64
N ILE A 118 0.05 36.79 -23.66
CA ILE A 118 -0.15 37.69 -22.52
C ILE A 118 -1.64 37.90 -22.22
N SER A 119 -2.46 38.09 -23.25
CA SER A 119 -3.91 38.26 -23.14
C SER A 119 -4.57 37.03 -22.50
N ASN A 120 -4.30 35.84 -23.03
CA ASN A 120 -4.84 34.58 -22.50
C ASN A 120 -4.39 34.30 -21.07
N LYS A 121 -3.14 34.62 -20.72
CA LYS A 121 -2.65 34.56 -19.34
C LYS A 121 -3.44 35.48 -18.42
N GLN A 122 -3.73 36.71 -18.85
CA GLN A 122 -4.49 37.67 -18.05
C GLN A 122 -5.96 37.29 -17.90
N LEU A 123 -6.56 36.75 -18.97
CA LEU A 123 -7.91 36.20 -18.96
C LEU A 123 -8.04 35.00 -18.01
N ALA A 124 -7.11 34.05 -18.08
CA ALA A 124 -7.06 32.92 -17.14
C ALA A 124 -7.00 33.41 -15.70
N LYS A 125 -6.11 34.37 -15.38
CA LYS A 125 -5.97 34.93 -14.03
C LYS A 125 -7.26 35.53 -13.48
N GLN A 126 -8.03 36.23 -14.31
CA GLN A 126 -9.33 36.81 -13.92
C GLN A 126 -10.41 35.74 -13.75
N LEU A 127 -10.36 34.67 -14.56
CA LEU A 127 -11.34 33.60 -14.54
C LEU A 127 -11.12 32.62 -13.39
N VAL A 128 -9.88 32.40 -12.91
CA VAL A 128 -9.60 31.46 -11.79
C VAL A 128 -10.45 31.77 -10.57
N GLU A 129 -10.71 33.05 -10.30
CA GLU A 129 -11.48 33.50 -9.13
C GLU A 129 -12.99 33.33 -9.31
N LYS A 130 -13.49 33.31 -10.55
CA LYS A 130 -14.92 33.26 -10.87
C LYS A 130 -15.39 31.86 -11.29
N SER A 131 -14.55 31.13 -12.02
CA SER A 131 -14.78 29.77 -12.50
C SER A 131 -13.46 29.14 -12.93
N SER A 132 -12.97 28.24 -12.09
CA SER A 132 -11.82 27.34 -12.32
C SER A 132 -11.91 26.60 -13.67
N GLN A 133 -13.07 26.04 -14.01
CA GLN A 133 -13.32 25.38 -15.29
C GLN A 133 -13.16 26.33 -16.49
N LYS A 134 -13.66 27.57 -16.39
CA LYS A 134 -13.47 28.57 -17.46
C LYS A 134 -12.03 29.05 -17.55
N ALA A 135 -11.29 29.04 -16.44
CA ALA A 135 -9.87 29.41 -16.41
C ALA A 135 -8.96 28.36 -17.05
N LEU A 136 -9.41 27.11 -17.17
CA LEU A 136 -8.70 26.06 -17.88
C LEU A 136 -8.75 26.26 -19.40
N VAL A 137 -9.79 26.90 -19.94
CA VAL A 137 -9.93 27.12 -21.40
C VAL A 137 -8.77 27.94 -21.99
N PRO A 138 -8.38 29.12 -21.44
CA PRO A 138 -7.20 29.82 -21.92
C PRO A 138 -5.90 29.05 -21.68
N TYR A 139 -5.82 28.24 -20.62
CA TYR A 139 -4.65 27.40 -20.36
C TYR A 139 -4.49 26.30 -21.43
N THR A 140 -5.58 25.60 -21.78
CA THR A 140 -5.55 24.56 -22.82
C THR A 140 -5.26 25.13 -24.20
N GLN A 141 -5.77 26.34 -24.49
CA GLN A 141 -5.44 27.07 -25.72
C GLN A 141 -3.94 27.38 -25.81
N LEU A 142 -3.34 27.91 -24.74
CA LEU A 142 -1.90 28.16 -24.68
C LEU A 142 -1.07 26.88 -24.81
N ALA A 143 -1.51 25.80 -24.17
CA ALA A 143 -0.84 24.50 -24.25
C ALA A 143 -0.89 23.91 -25.66
N HIS A 144 -2.02 24.07 -26.35
CA HIS A 144 -2.17 23.67 -27.76
C HIS A 144 -1.22 24.47 -28.68
N ILE A 145 -1.18 25.80 -28.53
CA ILE A 145 -0.24 26.66 -29.26
C ILE A 145 1.22 26.21 -29.04
N ALA A 146 1.59 25.91 -27.79
CA ALA A 146 2.93 25.41 -27.44
C ALA A 146 3.25 24.00 -28.00
N ARG A 147 2.23 23.18 -28.26
CA ARG A 147 2.42 21.87 -28.90
C ARG A 147 2.64 22.04 -30.40
N LYS A 148 1.83 22.89 -31.05
CA LYS A 148 1.87 23.14 -32.49
C LYS A 148 3.17 23.78 -32.97
N ILE A 149 3.71 24.76 -32.23
CA ILE A 149 5.02 25.37 -32.52
C ILE A 149 6.16 24.33 -32.54
N ARG A 150 6.01 23.25 -31.77
CA ARG A 150 7.01 22.20 -31.60
C ARG A 150 6.99 21.16 -32.72
N SER A 151 5.82 20.95 -33.32
CA SER A 151 5.62 20.06 -34.47
C SER A 151 5.91 20.76 -35.80
N ASP A 152 6.20 22.06 -35.79
CA ASP A 152 6.48 22.84 -37.00
C ASP A 152 7.89 22.55 -37.54
N SER A 153 8.01 22.45 -38.86
CA SER A 153 9.27 22.29 -39.60
C SER A 153 10.28 23.40 -39.32
N ASP A 154 9.83 24.61 -38.99
CA ASP A 154 10.67 25.78 -38.71
C ASP A 154 10.94 26.01 -37.21
N TYR A 155 10.78 24.98 -36.38
CA TYR A 155 10.99 25.04 -34.92
C TYR A 155 12.27 25.76 -34.49
N GLN A 156 13.34 25.66 -35.27
CA GLN A 156 14.62 26.27 -34.91
C GLN A 156 14.59 27.80 -34.92
N ILE A 157 13.68 28.42 -35.67
CA ILE A 157 13.42 29.85 -35.69
C ILE A 157 12.44 30.24 -34.56
N LEU A 158 11.51 29.34 -34.22
CA LEU A 158 10.47 29.54 -33.21
C LEU A 158 10.88 29.18 -31.78
N LYS A 159 12.11 28.68 -31.57
CA LYS A 159 12.61 28.21 -30.28
C LYS A 159 12.50 29.24 -29.15
N ASN A 160 12.75 30.52 -29.44
CA ASN A 160 12.64 31.60 -28.44
C ASN A 160 11.17 31.85 -28.06
N LEU A 161 10.26 31.75 -29.01
CA LEU A 161 8.82 31.88 -28.81
C LEU A 161 8.26 30.67 -28.03
N ASP A 162 8.68 29.44 -28.34
CA ASP A 162 8.36 28.24 -27.53
C ASP A 162 8.84 28.42 -26.08
N GLY A 163 10.07 28.90 -25.89
CA GLY A 163 10.61 29.21 -24.56
C GLY A 163 9.78 30.27 -23.80
N PHE A 164 9.36 31.32 -24.48
CA PHE A 164 8.49 32.36 -23.92
C PHE A 164 7.11 31.82 -23.54
N ILE A 165 6.48 31.03 -24.41
CA ILE A 165 5.15 30.46 -24.18
C ILE A 165 5.18 29.49 -23.01
N ARG A 166 6.17 28.59 -22.96
CA ARG A 166 6.35 27.66 -21.83
C ARG A 166 6.55 28.37 -20.51
N LYS A 167 7.44 29.38 -20.47
CA LYS A 167 7.65 30.17 -19.26
C LYS A 167 6.35 30.82 -18.78
N ASN A 168 5.50 31.28 -19.69
CA ASN A 168 4.20 31.86 -19.34
C ASN A 168 3.16 30.81 -18.94
N LEU A 169 3.15 29.64 -19.57
CA LEU A 169 2.34 28.48 -19.20
C LEU A 169 2.69 27.97 -17.81
N ASP A 170 3.97 27.77 -17.52
CA ASP A 170 4.47 27.33 -16.22
C ASP A 170 4.13 28.35 -15.14
N ALA A 171 4.33 29.65 -15.43
CA ALA A 171 3.96 30.72 -14.50
C ALA A 171 2.45 30.84 -14.27
N LEU A 172 1.63 30.60 -15.31
CA LEU A 172 0.18 30.58 -15.18
C LEU A 172 -0.29 29.38 -14.37
N TRP A 173 0.26 28.20 -14.67
CA TRP A 173 0.00 26.97 -13.96
C TRP A 173 0.32 27.09 -12.47
N GLU A 174 1.50 27.60 -12.11
CA GLU A 174 1.89 27.79 -10.71
C GLU A 174 0.97 28.81 -10.00
N ASP A 175 0.52 29.86 -10.68
CA ASP A 175 -0.45 30.81 -10.12
C ASP A 175 -1.82 30.15 -9.88
N MET A 176 -2.33 29.38 -10.86
CA MET A 176 -3.57 28.61 -10.74
C MET A 176 -3.48 27.59 -9.61
N LYS A 177 -2.39 26.81 -9.57
CA LYS A 177 -2.11 25.83 -8.53
C LYS A 177 -2.07 26.48 -7.16
N SER A 178 -1.36 27.60 -7.01
CA SER A 178 -1.25 28.32 -5.74
C SER A 178 -2.62 28.82 -5.26
N LYS A 179 -3.43 29.43 -6.14
CA LYS A 179 -4.78 29.93 -5.80
C LYS A 179 -5.73 28.79 -5.42
N LEU A 180 -5.81 27.73 -6.24
CA LEU A 180 -6.69 26.59 -5.98
C LEU A 180 -6.25 25.79 -4.75
N SER A 181 -4.95 25.64 -4.51
CA SER A 181 -4.44 24.99 -3.29
C SER A 181 -4.85 25.75 -2.04
N LYS A 182 -4.76 27.10 -2.05
CA LYS A 182 -5.22 27.93 -0.92
C LYS A 182 -6.73 27.82 -0.68
N LYS A 183 -7.52 27.81 -1.76
CA LYS A 183 -8.98 27.60 -1.69
C LYS A 183 -9.30 26.23 -1.08
N PHE A 184 -8.62 25.19 -1.53
CA PHE A 184 -8.79 23.84 -1.02
C PHE A 184 -8.38 23.73 0.45
N GLN A 185 -7.25 24.34 0.85
CA GLN A 185 -6.82 24.41 2.24
C GLN A 185 -7.90 25.03 3.14
N HIS A 186 -8.52 26.13 2.72
CA HIS A 186 -9.63 26.73 3.47
C HIS A 186 -10.82 25.77 3.62
N THR A 187 -11.14 24.97 2.59
CA THR A 187 -12.21 23.95 2.70
C THR A 187 -11.82 22.81 3.66
N LEU A 188 -10.56 22.37 3.66
CA LEU A 188 -10.03 21.39 4.61
C LEU A 188 -10.13 21.91 6.05
N ASP A 189 -9.69 23.14 6.30
CA ASP A 189 -9.75 23.77 7.61
C ASP A 189 -11.21 23.88 8.10
N SER A 190 -12.14 24.24 7.19
CA SER A 190 -13.56 24.35 7.52
C SER A 190 -14.20 23.02 7.93
N LEU A 191 -13.70 21.91 7.39
CA LEU A 191 -14.10 20.54 7.74
C LEU A 191 -13.43 20.04 9.01
N GLY A 192 -12.40 20.72 9.53
CA GLY A 192 -11.63 20.28 10.69
C GLY A 192 -10.46 19.34 10.36
N TRP A 193 -10.11 19.19 9.08
CA TRP A 193 -8.92 18.46 8.65
C TRP A 193 -7.64 19.16 9.16
N PRO A 194 -6.58 18.44 9.59
CA PRO A 194 -6.31 17.00 9.48
C PRO A 194 -6.74 16.19 10.71
N THR A 195 -7.76 16.62 11.45
CA THR A 195 -8.32 15.76 12.50
C THR A 195 -9.17 14.67 11.83
N PRO A 196 -9.04 13.39 12.23
CA PRO A 196 -9.85 12.30 11.69
C PRO A 196 -11.35 12.62 11.72
N LEU A 197 -12.00 12.52 10.57
CA LEU A 197 -13.42 12.77 10.41
C LEU A 197 -14.21 11.48 10.62
N LYS A 198 -15.24 11.54 11.45
CA LYS A 198 -16.17 10.41 11.63
C LYS A 198 -17.06 10.28 10.40
N VAL A 199 -17.22 9.06 9.91
CA VAL A 199 -18.11 8.71 8.80
C VAL A 199 -19.25 7.85 9.34
N PRO A 200 -20.53 8.07 8.94
CA PRO A 200 -20.99 9.11 8.02
C PRO A 200 -20.84 10.53 8.59
N LEU A 201 -20.58 11.50 7.70
CA LEU A 201 -20.45 12.90 8.10
C LEU A 201 -21.77 13.46 8.67
N PRO A 202 -21.73 14.19 9.80
CA PRO A 202 -22.89 14.90 10.34
C PRO A 202 -23.55 15.84 9.32
N ASN A 203 -24.86 16.04 9.45
CA ASN A 203 -25.64 16.87 8.53
C ASN A 203 -25.14 18.31 8.47
N GLU A 204 -24.61 18.85 9.57
CA GLU A 204 -24.07 20.21 9.65
C GLU A 204 -22.81 20.40 8.79
N LEU A 205 -22.14 19.31 8.39
CA LEU A 205 -20.94 19.35 7.56
C LEU A 205 -21.25 19.14 6.07
N GLN A 206 -22.49 18.86 5.66
CA GLN A 206 -22.82 18.54 4.26
C GLN A 206 -22.57 19.71 3.29
N GLU A 207 -22.88 20.94 3.71
CA GLU A 207 -22.57 22.14 2.90
C GLU A 207 -21.05 22.31 2.73
N LYS A 208 -20.28 22.09 3.81
CA LYS A 208 -18.83 22.16 3.80
C LYS A 208 -18.21 21.05 2.95
N LYS A 209 -18.77 19.84 3.01
CA LYS A 209 -18.43 18.70 2.16
C LYS A 209 -18.64 19.03 0.69
N THR A 210 -19.73 19.70 0.35
CA THR A 210 -20.01 20.14 -1.03
C THR A 210 -18.96 21.14 -1.52
N ALA A 211 -18.57 22.10 -0.67
CA ALA A 211 -17.51 23.06 -1.00
C ALA A 211 -16.14 22.37 -1.17
N PHE A 212 -15.81 21.42 -0.27
CA PHE A 212 -14.63 20.57 -0.37
C PHE A 212 -14.60 19.75 -1.66
N THR A 213 -15.71 19.07 -1.98
CA THR A 213 -15.84 18.25 -3.20
C THR A 213 -15.60 19.08 -4.45
N ARG A 214 -16.18 20.28 -4.51
CA ARG A 214 -15.94 21.21 -5.61
C ARG A 214 -14.46 21.57 -5.71
N ALA A 215 -13.82 22.01 -4.62
CA ALA A 215 -12.41 22.39 -4.63
C ALA A 215 -11.48 21.19 -4.95
N PHE A 216 -11.84 19.98 -4.53
CA PHE A 216 -11.15 18.74 -4.87
C PHE A 216 -11.18 18.50 -6.39
N CYS A 217 -12.37 18.53 -6.99
CA CYS A 217 -12.52 18.36 -8.44
C CYS A 217 -11.80 19.44 -9.24
N GLU A 218 -11.76 20.69 -8.76
CA GLU A 218 -10.99 21.77 -9.40
C GLU A 218 -9.49 21.47 -9.47
N LEU A 219 -8.94 20.86 -8.41
CA LEU A 219 -7.53 20.45 -8.40
C LEU A 219 -7.26 19.22 -9.28
N LEU A 220 -8.20 18.28 -9.36
CA LEU A 220 -8.12 17.16 -10.30
C LEU A 220 -8.13 17.65 -11.75
N LEU A 221 -9.05 18.56 -12.07
CA LEU A 221 -9.13 19.19 -13.38
C LEU A 221 -7.88 19.99 -13.70
N LEU A 222 -7.28 20.68 -12.72
CA LEU A 222 -5.99 21.31 -12.90
C LEU A 222 -4.96 20.24 -13.28
N GLN A 223 -4.80 19.16 -12.50
CA GLN A 223 -3.79 18.13 -12.70
C GLN A 223 -3.82 17.45 -14.08
N ASN A 224 -5.00 17.25 -14.67
CA ASN A 224 -5.15 16.76 -16.04
C ASN A 224 -6.09 17.66 -16.85
N PRO A 225 -5.60 18.82 -17.35
CA PRO A 225 -6.43 19.87 -17.90
C PRO A 225 -6.95 19.54 -19.31
N THR A 226 -6.28 18.63 -20.04
CA THR A 226 -6.63 18.26 -21.41
C THR A 226 -7.37 16.92 -21.49
N GLY A 227 -7.40 16.11 -20.44
CA GLY A 227 -8.00 14.77 -20.43
C GLY A 227 -7.30 13.74 -21.32
N VAL A 228 -6.52 14.19 -22.31
CA VAL A 228 -5.66 13.39 -23.18
C VAL A 228 -4.45 12.93 -22.38
N GLU A 229 -4.34 11.62 -22.13
CA GLU A 229 -3.07 11.00 -21.77
C GLU A 229 -2.08 11.36 -22.88
N ASP A 230 -1.10 12.20 -22.57
CA ASP A 230 -0.11 12.68 -23.51
C ASP A 230 0.63 11.47 -24.09
N SER A 231 0.21 11.01 -25.27
CA SER A 231 0.70 9.79 -25.93
C SER A 231 2.19 9.84 -26.24
N ASP A 232 2.81 11.02 -26.14
CA ASP A 232 4.24 11.26 -26.29
C ASP A 232 5.06 10.98 -25.03
N LYS A 233 4.42 10.66 -23.89
CA LYS A 233 5.10 10.22 -22.65
C LYS A 233 4.93 8.71 -22.40
N ILE A 234 5.27 7.89 -23.38
CA ILE A 234 5.41 6.42 -23.23
C ILE A 234 6.71 6.03 -22.47
N VAL A 235 7.24 6.90 -21.61
CA VAL A 235 8.47 6.59 -20.85
C VAL A 235 8.21 6.75 -19.36
N THR A 236 7.47 5.77 -18.83
CA THR A 236 7.39 5.24 -17.45
C THR A 236 5.95 5.18 -16.93
N SER A 237 5.48 3.94 -16.77
CA SER A 237 4.16 3.51 -16.33
C SER A 237 3.90 3.80 -14.82
N GLU A 238 4.13 5.03 -14.35
CA GLU A 238 3.88 5.39 -12.95
C GLU A 238 2.85 6.53 -12.85
N LEU A 239 1.70 6.24 -12.23
CA LEU A 239 0.68 7.26 -11.94
C LEU A 239 1.25 8.30 -10.98
N VAL A 240 1.18 9.58 -11.34
CA VAL A 240 1.60 10.69 -10.44
C VAL A 240 0.57 10.84 -9.31
N PRO A 241 0.95 11.16 -8.05
CA PRO A 241 -0.01 11.39 -6.97
C PRO A 241 -1.00 12.50 -7.27
N LEU A 242 -2.23 12.34 -6.81
CA LEU A 242 -3.29 13.32 -6.95
C LEU A 242 -2.96 14.55 -6.08
N PHE A 243 -2.90 15.73 -6.68
CA PHE A 243 -2.66 17.00 -6.01
C PHE A 243 -3.56 17.24 -4.79
N PRO A 244 -4.89 17.01 -4.85
CA PRO A 244 -5.71 17.21 -3.67
C PRO A 244 -5.33 16.24 -2.53
N ILE A 245 -4.94 15.00 -2.84
CA ILE A 245 -4.48 14.02 -1.83
C ILE A 245 -3.12 14.43 -1.24
N GLN A 246 -2.20 14.95 -2.07
CA GLN A 246 -0.93 15.49 -1.58
C GLN A 246 -1.16 16.62 -0.57
N LEU A 247 -2.07 17.55 -0.88
CA LEU A 247 -2.42 18.66 0.01
C LEU A 247 -3.10 18.15 1.30
N MET A 248 -3.94 17.12 1.22
CA MET A 248 -4.51 16.48 2.40
C MET A 248 -3.44 15.83 3.30
N ALA A 249 -2.41 15.21 2.71
CA ALA A 249 -1.33 14.56 3.47
C ALA A 249 -0.34 15.57 4.08
N GLU A 250 -0.16 16.75 3.48
CA GLU A 250 0.88 17.71 3.87
C GLU A 250 0.84 18.17 5.34
N PRO A 251 -0.32 18.47 5.97
CA PRO A 251 -0.37 18.79 7.40
C PRO A 251 0.12 17.64 8.30
N LEU A 252 -0.14 16.39 7.92
CA LEU A 252 0.30 15.20 8.65
C LEU A 252 1.80 14.97 8.45
N ILE A 253 2.31 15.15 7.22
CA ILE A 253 3.74 15.11 6.91
C ILE A 253 4.48 16.22 7.67
N THR A 254 3.93 17.42 7.74
CA THR A 254 4.48 18.54 8.50
C THR A 254 4.54 18.21 10.00
N ARG A 255 3.48 17.63 10.57
CA ARG A 255 3.46 17.17 11.96
C ARG A 255 4.50 16.06 12.20
N PHE A 256 4.61 15.09 11.31
CA PHE A 256 5.64 14.05 11.35
C PHE A 256 7.04 14.69 11.38
N ARG A 257 7.33 15.61 10.46
CA ARG A 257 8.61 16.33 10.38
C ARG A 257 8.92 17.09 11.65
N TYR A 258 7.92 17.76 12.21
CA TYR A 258 8.09 18.48 13.47
C TYR A 258 8.53 17.54 14.60
N HIS A 259 7.89 16.36 14.74
CA HIS A 259 8.23 15.41 15.80
C HIS A 259 9.53 14.63 15.54
N PHE A 260 9.84 14.30 14.29
CA PHE A 260 10.86 13.31 13.95
C PHE A 260 12.05 13.86 13.14
N ASP A 261 12.02 15.10 12.67
CA ASP A 261 13.17 15.74 11.98
C ASP A 261 13.79 16.90 12.77
N THR A 262 13.12 17.37 13.82
CA THR A 262 13.62 18.50 14.63
C THR A 262 14.33 18.01 15.89
N LYS A 263 14.79 18.94 16.74
CA LYS A 263 15.44 18.64 18.03
C LYS A 263 14.45 18.23 19.13
N ARG A 264 13.28 17.70 18.77
CA ARG A 264 12.26 17.23 19.73
C ARG A 264 12.73 15.93 20.40
N PRO A 265 12.34 15.68 21.67
CA PRO A 265 12.67 14.42 22.35
C PRO A 265 12.14 13.16 21.66
N THR A 266 11.14 13.33 20.78
CA THR A 266 10.57 12.27 19.95
C THR A 266 11.45 11.85 18.78
N ASN A 267 12.43 12.68 18.38
CA ASN A 267 13.37 12.34 17.31
C ASN A 267 14.53 11.51 17.88
N ARG A 268 14.28 10.21 18.06
CA ARG A 268 15.23 9.25 18.63
C ARG A 268 15.62 8.20 17.61
N ILE A 269 16.93 8.01 17.44
CA ILE A 269 17.48 7.02 16.50
C ILE A 269 17.29 5.58 17.00
N ASP A 270 17.22 5.40 18.32
CA ASP A 270 17.02 4.12 19.00
C ASP A 270 15.53 3.74 19.15
N LYS A 271 14.61 4.64 18.76
CA LYS A 271 13.15 4.43 18.83
C LYS A 271 12.44 4.63 17.49
N PRO A 272 12.83 3.86 16.45
CA PRO A 272 12.21 3.95 15.14
C PRO A 272 10.71 3.59 15.14
N GLU A 273 10.29 2.70 16.06
CA GLU A 273 8.89 2.29 16.22
C GLU A 273 7.92 3.46 16.43
N TRP A 274 8.39 4.58 16.99
CA TRP A 274 7.55 5.75 17.26
C TRP A 274 7.04 6.43 15.99
N TYR A 275 7.90 6.64 15.00
CA TYR A 275 7.49 7.30 13.77
C TYR A 275 6.74 6.34 12.84
N PHE A 276 7.01 5.04 12.91
CA PHE A 276 6.21 4.02 12.22
C PHE A 276 4.79 3.97 12.80
N THR A 277 4.66 3.88 14.12
CA THR A 277 3.35 3.90 14.81
C THR A 277 2.58 5.16 14.47
N HIS A 278 3.24 6.32 14.46
CA HIS A 278 2.60 7.59 14.09
C HIS A 278 1.97 7.55 12.69
N ILE A 279 2.67 6.97 11.70
CA ILE A 279 2.16 6.85 10.34
C ILE A 279 1.07 5.79 10.24
N LEU A 280 1.22 4.63 10.90
CA LEU A 280 0.18 3.59 10.93
C LEU A 280 -1.13 4.11 11.54
N THR A 281 -1.04 4.85 12.66
CA THR A 281 -2.20 5.51 13.27
C THR A 281 -2.82 6.54 12.32
N ALA A 282 -1.99 7.38 11.67
CA ALA A 282 -2.51 8.33 10.68
C ALA A 282 -3.23 7.63 9.52
N ILE A 283 -2.70 6.52 9.01
CA ILE A 283 -3.36 5.75 7.94
C ILE A 283 -4.68 5.16 8.45
N HIS A 284 -4.65 4.50 9.61
CA HIS A 284 -5.84 3.89 10.21
C HIS A 284 -6.95 4.91 10.42
N ASP A 285 -6.66 6.02 11.11
CA ASP A 285 -7.67 6.98 11.54
C ASP A 285 -8.31 7.76 10.37
N HIS A 286 -7.57 7.97 9.28
CA HIS A 286 -8.08 8.68 8.10
C HIS A 286 -8.66 7.75 7.03
N SER A 287 -8.46 6.43 7.15
CA SER A 287 -8.93 5.46 6.14
C SER A 287 -10.44 5.54 5.87
N PRO A 288 -11.34 5.61 6.88
CA PRO A 288 -12.79 5.64 6.62
C PRO A 288 -13.21 6.81 5.72
N PHE A 289 -12.74 8.03 6.01
CA PHE A 289 -13.04 9.21 5.19
C PHE A 289 -12.48 9.09 3.77
N LEU A 290 -11.28 8.54 3.62
CA LEU A 290 -10.66 8.33 2.31
C LEU A 290 -11.44 7.32 1.47
N THR A 291 -11.84 6.20 2.06
CA THR A 291 -12.51 5.10 1.35
C THR A 291 -13.98 5.37 1.07
N GLU A 292 -14.68 6.05 1.98
CA GLU A 292 -16.14 6.23 1.88
C GLU A 292 -16.54 7.56 1.23
N GLU A 293 -15.74 8.62 1.41
CA GLU A 293 -16.08 9.96 0.91
C GLU A 293 -15.18 10.39 -0.24
N VAL A 294 -13.86 10.32 -0.07
CA VAL A 294 -12.92 10.81 -1.09
C VAL A 294 -12.89 9.91 -2.33
N GLN A 295 -12.97 8.59 -2.17
CA GLN A 295 -13.00 7.66 -3.30
C GLN A 295 -14.18 7.94 -4.23
N VAL A 296 -15.37 8.24 -3.70
CA VAL A 296 -16.56 8.58 -4.49
C VAL A 296 -16.29 9.78 -5.40
N ILE A 297 -15.62 10.81 -4.87
CA ILE A 297 -15.27 12.02 -5.64
C ILE A 297 -14.30 11.68 -6.78
N ILE A 298 -13.31 10.82 -6.51
CA ILE A 298 -12.33 10.37 -7.52
C ILE A 298 -13.01 9.58 -8.63
N ASP A 299 -13.90 8.66 -8.27
CA ASP A 299 -14.62 7.80 -9.21
C ASP A 299 -15.57 8.65 -10.09
N GLU A 300 -16.35 9.55 -9.49
CA GLU A 300 -17.24 10.48 -10.21
C GLU A 300 -16.49 11.45 -11.13
N ALA A 301 -15.25 11.81 -10.78
CA ALA A 301 -14.38 12.63 -11.61
C ALA A 301 -13.67 11.85 -12.75
N GLY A 302 -13.88 10.53 -12.85
CA GLY A 302 -13.29 9.69 -13.91
C GLY A 302 -11.84 9.23 -13.64
N PHE A 303 -11.34 9.40 -12.42
CA PHE A 303 -9.98 9.00 -12.02
C PHE A 303 -9.94 7.55 -11.50
N ASN A 304 -10.71 6.65 -12.10
CA ASN A 304 -10.94 5.26 -11.65
C ASN A 304 -9.68 4.38 -11.49
N LYS A 305 -8.53 4.81 -12.05
CA LYS A 305 -7.23 4.13 -11.87
C LYS A 305 -6.61 4.40 -10.49
N TYR A 306 -7.14 5.36 -9.74
CA TYR A 306 -6.63 5.78 -8.44
C TYR A 306 -7.45 5.22 -7.29
N ASN A 307 -6.75 4.75 -6.27
CA ASN A 307 -7.32 4.47 -4.96
C ASN A 307 -6.93 5.59 -3.98
N ALA A 308 -7.91 6.25 -3.36
CA ALA A 308 -7.71 7.39 -2.47
C ALA A 308 -6.81 7.05 -1.28
N LYS A 309 -7.05 5.88 -0.66
CA LYS A 309 -6.29 5.40 0.49
C LYS A 309 -4.86 5.08 0.10
N ASP A 310 -4.65 4.35 -1.00
CA ASP A 310 -3.30 4.00 -1.44
C ASP A 310 -2.50 5.24 -1.86
N ASP A 311 -3.11 6.19 -2.55
CA ASP A 311 -2.41 7.42 -2.93
C ASP A 311 -2.07 8.29 -1.71
N PHE A 312 -2.93 8.28 -0.69
CA PHE A 312 -2.65 8.93 0.59
C PHE A 312 -1.52 8.24 1.35
N ILE A 313 -1.54 6.90 1.45
CA ILE A 313 -0.45 6.11 2.03
C ILE A 313 0.86 6.41 1.30
N ARG A 314 0.85 6.42 -0.03
CA ARG A 314 2.02 6.77 -0.85
C ARG A 314 2.61 8.13 -0.46
N CYS A 315 1.77 9.13 -0.24
CA CYS A 315 2.22 10.45 0.22
C CYS A 315 2.87 10.38 1.60
N LEU A 316 2.25 9.70 2.57
CA LEU A 316 2.80 9.55 3.92
C LEU A 316 4.13 8.77 3.94
N LEU A 317 4.26 7.73 3.11
CA LEU A 317 5.48 6.93 3.00
C LEU A 317 6.68 7.75 2.52
N THR A 318 6.47 8.88 1.80
CA THR A 318 7.58 9.78 1.44
C THR A 318 8.28 10.35 2.68
N ALA A 319 7.54 10.63 3.75
CA ALA A 319 8.09 11.14 5.00
C ALA A 319 8.96 10.08 5.70
N VAL A 320 8.47 8.84 5.74
CA VAL A 320 9.18 7.68 6.32
C VAL A 320 10.46 7.39 5.55
N THR A 321 10.36 7.22 4.23
CA THR A 321 11.51 6.93 3.37
C THR A 321 12.56 8.03 3.44
N ARG A 322 12.14 9.31 3.50
CA ARG A 322 13.07 10.43 3.70
C ARG A 322 13.76 10.36 5.07
N LYS A 323 13.02 10.10 6.15
CA LYS A 323 13.57 9.97 7.51
C LYS A 323 14.59 8.84 7.61
N LEU A 324 14.28 7.68 7.04
CA LEU A 324 15.19 6.54 6.96
C LEU A 324 16.46 6.89 6.18
N ASN A 325 16.32 7.51 5.01
CA ASN A 325 17.47 7.94 4.21
C ASN A 325 18.38 8.94 4.93
N GLN A 326 17.82 9.85 5.73
CA GLN A 326 18.59 10.79 6.54
C GLN A 326 19.31 10.10 7.71
N SER A 327 18.74 9.02 8.25
CA SER A 327 19.25 8.33 9.43
C SER A 327 20.25 7.23 9.10
N VAL A 328 20.20 6.66 7.88
CA VAL A 328 20.95 5.46 7.50
C VAL A 328 22.46 5.58 7.70
N ASN A 329 23.06 6.73 7.40
CA ASN A 329 24.50 6.93 7.58
C ASN A 329 24.90 6.93 9.06
N ALA A 330 24.03 7.46 9.94
CA ALA A 330 24.27 7.42 11.38
C ALA A 330 24.05 6.02 11.95
N LEU A 331 23.06 5.29 11.43
CA LEU A 331 22.74 3.92 11.83
C LEU A 331 23.92 2.98 11.57
N VAL A 332 24.65 3.12 10.45
CA VAL A 332 25.80 2.25 10.13
C VAL A 332 26.86 2.25 11.25
N ASN A 333 26.98 3.36 11.98
CA ASN A 333 27.92 3.50 13.10
C ASN A 333 27.37 2.97 14.43
N SER A 334 26.16 2.41 14.45
CA SER A 334 25.48 1.91 15.64
C SER A 334 24.78 0.58 15.33
N PRO A 335 25.51 -0.56 15.35
CA PRO A 335 25.01 -1.87 14.93
C PRO A 335 23.67 -2.27 15.55
N GLN A 336 23.49 -2.06 16.85
CA GLN A 336 22.25 -2.38 17.57
C GLN A 336 21.06 -1.56 17.05
N ASN A 337 21.23 -0.24 16.91
CA ASN A 337 20.19 0.64 16.37
C ASN A 337 19.91 0.34 14.90
N PHE A 338 20.93 -0.03 14.12
CA PHE A 338 20.77 -0.43 12.73
C PHE A 338 19.86 -1.65 12.62
N SER A 339 20.22 -2.76 13.27
CA SER A 339 19.46 -4.02 13.24
C SER A 339 18.02 -3.81 13.72
N HIS A 340 17.85 -3.10 14.85
CA HIS A 340 16.53 -2.74 15.37
C HIS A 340 15.71 -1.92 14.36
N THR A 341 16.31 -0.90 13.74
CA THR A 341 15.59 -0.07 12.76
C THR A 341 15.16 -0.85 11.52
N VAL A 342 16.02 -1.74 11.00
CA VAL A 342 15.63 -2.57 9.85
C VAL A 342 14.51 -3.53 10.21
N PHE A 343 14.59 -4.15 11.39
CA PHE A 343 13.53 -5.01 11.90
C PHE A 343 12.19 -4.27 12.01
N GLU A 344 12.16 -3.10 12.67
CA GLU A 344 10.96 -2.28 12.78
C GLU A 344 10.45 -1.81 11.41
N THR A 345 11.34 -1.53 10.46
CA THR A 345 10.95 -1.19 9.08
C THR A 345 10.25 -2.36 8.39
N LEU A 346 10.75 -3.59 8.57
CA LEU A 346 10.14 -4.79 8.01
C LEU A 346 8.76 -5.08 8.62
N GLN A 347 8.61 -4.90 9.94
CA GLN A 347 7.32 -5.03 10.62
C GLN A 347 6.32 -3.97 10.12
N PHE A 348 6.75 -2.71 10.01
CA PHE A 348 5.95 -1.64 9.43
C PHE A 348 5.50 -1.98 7.99
N ASP A 349 6.43 -2.41 7.13
CA ASP A 349 6.12 -2.80 5.76
C ASP A 349 5.12 -3.97 5.71
N GLN A 350 5.24 -4.94 6.62
CA GLN A 350 4.31 -6.06 6.73
C GLN A 350 2.89 -5.58 7.11
N VAL A 351 2.75 -4.66 8.06
CA VAL A 351 1.44 -4.10 8.44
C VAL A 351 0.81 -3.35 7.26
N ILE A 352 1.57 -2.51 6.56
CA ILE A 352 1.09 -1.78 5.38
C ILE A 352 0.60 -2.75 4.29
N ARG A 353 1.31 -3.87 4.07
CA ARG A 353 0.90 -4.89 3.09
C ARG A 353 -0.31 -5.70 3.51
N THR A 354 -0.34 -6.17 4.74
CA THR A 354 -1.31 -7.20 5.18
C THR A 354 -2.58 -6.59 5.76
N VAL A 355 -2.46 -5.51 6.53
CA VAL A 355 -3.60 -4.84 7.16
C VAL A 355 -4.17 -3.78 6.24
N HIS A 356 -3.32 -2.95 5.63
CA HIS A 356 -3.81 -1.88 4.77
C HIS A 356 -4.01 -2.30 3.31
N LEU A 357 -3.53 -3.50 2.92
CA LEU A 357 -3.59 -4.05 1.56
C LEU A 357 -3.01 -3.10 0.51
N TYR A 358 -2.00 -2.34 0.91
CA TYR A 358 -1.47 -1.25 0.10
C TYR A 358 -0.79 -1.74 -1.18
N LEU A 359 -1.21 -1.15 -2.31
CA LEU A 359 -0.56 -1.30 -3.60
C LEU A 359 -0.29 0.09 -4.19
N PRO A 360 0.98 0.46 -4.45
CA PRO A 360 1.30 1.76 -5.02
C PRO A 360 0.56 1.97 -6.35
N PRO A 361 -0.11 3.12 -6.55
CA PRO A 361 -0.84 3.37 -7.79
C PRO A 361 0.02 3.19 -9.04
N GLY A 362 -0.44 2.34 -9.96
CA GLY A 362 0.25 2.02 -11.21
C GLY A 362 1.36 0.98 -11.10
N LYS A 363 1.61 0.38 -9.92
CA LYS A 363 2.62 -0.67 -9.73
C LYS A 363 1.97 -2.01 -9.38
N LYS A 364 2.62 -3.09 -9.79
CA LYS A 364 2.21 -4.48 -9.44
C LYS A 364 2.72 -4.91 -8.06
N GLN A 365 3.76 -4.25 -7.56
CA GLN A 365 4.39 -4.60 -6.30
C GLN A 365 4.97 -3.35 -5.64
N TRP A 366 4.93 -3.35 -4.31
CA TRP A 366 5.68 -2.42 -3.48
C TRP A 366 6.94 -3.10 -2.96
N ASN A 367 8.08 -2.43 -2.97
CA ASN A 367 9.33 -2.95 -2.38
C ASN A 367 9.46 -2.66 -0.88
N GLY A 368 8.53 -1.91 -0.29
CA GLY A 368 8.62 -1.55 1.13
C GLY A 368 9.54 -0.35 1.37
N CYS A 369 9.43 0.26 2.54
CA CYS A 369 10.40 1.24 3.02
C CYS A 369 11.76 0.61 3.32
N VAL A 370 11.83 -0.72 3.49
CA VAL A 370 13.09 -1.46 3.65
C VAL A 370 14.05 -1.30 2.47
N GLU A 371 13.53 -0.88 1.30
CA GLU A 371 14.33 -0.54 0.11
C GLU A 371 15.44 0.48 0.39
N VAL A 372 15.29 1.34 1.39
CA VAL A 372 16.35 2.28 1.82
C VAL A 372 17.63 1.56 2.23
N PHE A 373 17.50 0.38 2.84
CA PHE A 373 18.60 -0.45 3.32
C PHE A 373 19.07 -1.45 2.26
N THR A 374 18.13 -2.01 1.47
CA THR A 374 18.45 -3.06 0.49
C THR A 374 18.80 -2.54 -0.89
N GLY A 375 18.35 -1.34 -1.26
CA GLY A 375 18.50 -0.79 -2.61
C GLY A 375 19.94 -0.37 -2.93
N ARG A 376 20.73 0.02 -1.92
CA ARG A 376 22.15 0.35 -2.07
C ARG A 376 23.01 -0.80 -1.59
N LYS A 377 23.80 -1.38 -2.51
CA LYS A 377 24.68 -2.53 -2.25
C LYS A 377 25.57 -2.34 -1.02
N GLU A 378 26.14 -1.15 -0.83
CA GLU A 378 27.04 -0.89 0.30
C GLU A 378 26.31 -0.90 1.66
N ILE A 379 25.08 -0.42 1.71
CA ILE A 379 24.28 -0.40 2.94
C ILE A 379 23.79 -1.81 3.27
N PHE A 380 23.33 -2.55 2.26
CA PHE A 380 22.94 -3.93 2.43
C PHE A 380 24.11 -4.80 2.92
N LYS A 381 25.31 -4.62 2.35
CA LYS A 381 26.53 -5.29 2.83
C LYS A 381 26.86 -4.93 4.27
N ALA A 382 26.75 -3.65 4.65
CA ALA A 382 26.99 -3.21 6.02
C ALA A 382 26.00 -3.85 7.00
N TRP A 383 24.71 -3.91 6.62
CA TRP A 383 23.69 -4.60 7.40
C TRP A 383 24.01 -6.09 7.57
N LEU A 384 24.28 -6.78 6.47
CA LEU A 384 24.58 -8.20 6.48
C LEU A 384 25.80 -8.52 7.36
N LYS A 385 26.83 -7.66 7.31
CA LYS A 385 28.00 -7.77 8.18
C LYS A 385 27.62 -7.63 9.67
N ILE A 386 26.80 -6.63 10.01
CA ILE A 386 26.33 -6.41 11.38
C ILE A 386 25.57 -7.64 11.90
N GLU A 387 24.63 -8.17 11.10
CA GLU A 387 23.84 -9.34 11.48
C GLU A 387 24.72 -10.60 11.62
N LYS A 388 25.70 -10.76 10.73
CA LYS A 388 26.70 -11.83 10.83
C LYS A 388 27.49 -11.75 12.13
N GLU A 389 28.01 -10.57 12.49
CA GLU A 389 28.76 -10.36 13.74
C GLU A 389 27.91 -10.67 14.98
N PHE A 390 26.61 -10.31 14.98
CA PHE A 390 25.69 -10.69 16.07
C PHE A 390 25.45 -12.20 16.13
N ALA A 391 25.28 -12.84 14.99
CA ALA A 391 25.05 -14.27 14.91
C ALA A 391 26.29 -15.06 15.37
N GLU A 392 27.49 -14.64 14.98
CA GLU A 392 28.77 -15.20 15.42
C GLU A 392 28.99 -15.00 16.93
N MET A 393 28.68 -13.82 17.47
CA MET A 393 28.76 -13.57 18.91
C MET A 393 27.85 -14.53 19.68
N ARG A 394 26.60 -14.67 19.24
CA ARG A 394 25.63 -15.56 19.87
C ARG A 394 26.03 -17.04 19.74
N TYR A 395 26.52 -17.45 18.57
CA TYR A 395 27.08 -18.78 18.37
C TYR A 395 28.21 -19.09 19.36
N ASN A 396 29.16 -18.15 19.51
CA ASN A 396 30.27 -18.32 20.43
C ASN A 396 29.79 -18.43 21.88
N GLU A 397 28.83 -17.61 22.32
CA GLU A 397 28.23 -17.74 23.66
C GLU A 397 27.64 -19.14 23.89
N ILE A 398 26.91 -19.68 22.91
CA ILE A 398 26.31 -21.02 23.01
C ILE A 398 27.42 -22.08 23.12
N MET A 399 28.48 -21.98 22.31
CA MET A 399 29.57 -22.98 22.32
C MET A 399 30.47 -22.93 23.56
N HIS A 400 30.55 -21.78 24.24
CA HIS A 400 31.35 -21.60 25.45
C HIS A 400 30.57 -21.83 26.75
N ALA A 401 29.25 -22.10 26.66
CA ALA A 401 28.46 -22.48 27.82
C ALA A 401 29.00 -23.79 28.43
N GLU A 402 29.12 -23.83 29.76
CA GLU A 402 29.66 -25.01 30.48
C GLU A 402 28.80 -26.26 30.25
N ASP A 403 27.50 -26.08 30.04
CA ASP A 403 26.49 -27.12 29.85
C ASP A 403 26.12 -27.34 28.37
N ALA A 404 26.89 -26.80 27.42
CA ALA A 404 26.58 -26.84 25.99
C ALA A 404 26.27 -28.26 25.46
N TRP A 405 26.93 -29.28 25.99
CA TRP A 405 26.79 -30.67 25.53
C TRP A 405 25.93 -31.54 26.44
N GLU A 406 25.32 -30.95 27.47
CA GLU A 406 24.31 -31.64 28.29
C GLU A 406 22.99 -31.73 27.52
N ILE A 407 22.18 -32.73 27.87
CA ILE A 407 20.85 -32.93 27.25
C ILE A 407 19.92 -31.81 27.77
N GLU A 408 19.10 -31.23 26.89
CA GLU A 408 18.20 -30.13 27.26
C GLU A 408 17.07 -30.61 28.18
N ASP A 409 16.45 -31.74 27.85
CA ASP A 409 15.38 -32.36 28.63
C ASP A 409 15.75 -33.82 28.97
N GLU A 410 16.13 -34.04 30.24
CA GLU A 410 16.48 -35.39 30.74
C GLU A 410 15.23 -36.24 31.06
N GLU A 411 14.01 -35.65 31.03
CA GLU A 411 12.77 -36.34 31.41
C GLU A 411 12.09 -37.07 30.23
N THR A 412 12.39 -36.69 28.99
CA THR A 412 11.82 -37.27 27.74
C THR A 412 12.68 -38.40 27.17
N ILE A 413 12.79 -39.51 27.91
CA ILE A 413 13.69 -40.65 27.59
C ILE A 413 13.29 -41.41 26.29
N ASP A 414 12.11 -41.16 25.72
CA ASP A 414 11.50 -41.98 24.66
C ASP A 414 11.81 -41.51 23.22
N GLU A 415 12.68 -40.51 23.04
CA GLU A 415 13.15 -40.05 21.72
C GLU A 415 14.56 -40.59 21.39
N ASP A 416 14.71 -41.20 20.20
CA ASP A 416 15.97 -41.81 19.74
C ASP A 416 17.15 -40.81 19.65
N LEU A 417 16.88 -39.50 19.54
CA LEU A 417 17.88 -38.42 19.38
C LEU A 417 17.50 -37.18 20.21
N GLN A 418 17.73 -37.23 21.52
CA GLN A 418 17.48 -36.07 22.39
C GLN A 418 18.43 -34.90 22.07
N PRO A 419 17.92 -33.66 21.95
CA PRO A 419 18.77 -32.50 21.69
C PRO A 419 19.67 -32.19 22.90
N THR A 420 20.91 -31.81 22.62
CA THR A 420 21.72 -31.11 23.63
C THR A 420 21.33 -29.64 23.70
N LYS A 421 21.69 -28.99 24.81
CA LYS A 421 21.43 -27.56 25.00
C LYS A 421 22.03 -26.68 23.92
N SER A 422 23.22 -27.05 23.42
CA SER A 422 23.83 -26.35 22.28
C SER A 422 23.03 -26.55 21.00
N ALA A 423 22.59 -27.78 20.71
CA ALA A 423 21.82 -28.08 19.51
C ALA A 423 20.50 -27.31 19.49
N ALA A 424 19.76 -27.29 20.61
CA ALA A 424 18.52 -26.52 20.76
C ALA A 424 18.75 -25.01 20.54
N LYS A 425 19.73 -24.43 21.25
CA LYS A 425 20.05 -22.99 21.12
C LYS A 425 20.58 -22.59 19.73
N ILE A 426 21.26 -23.51 19.03
CA ILE A 426 21.68 -23.28 17.64
C ILE A 426 20.45 -23.19 16.73
N MET A 427 19.47 -24.08 16.90
CA MET A 427 18.23 -23.99 16.12
C MET A 427 17.48 -22.69 16.42
N GLU A 428 17.36 -22.28 17.69
CA GLU A 428 16.79 -20.98 18.07
C GLU A 428 17.52 -19.80 17.41
N LEU A 429 18.86 -19.85 17.36
CA LEU A 429 19.66 -18.84 16.68
C LEU A 429 19.35 -18.80 15.18
N LEU A 430 19.22 -19.96 14.52
CA LEU A 430 18.87 -20.01 13.10
C LEU A 430 17.47 -19.46 12.86
N GLU A 431 16.48 -19.80 13.70
CA GLU A 431 15.12 -19.22 13.64
C GLU A 431 15.14 -17.70 13.81
N LEU A 432 15.92 -17.20 14.77
CA LEU A 432 16.10 -15.78 14.98
C LEU A 432 16.65 -15.11 13.72
N VAL A 433 17.68 -15.67 13.09
CA VAL A 433 18.21 -15.16 11.81
C VAL A 433 17.16 -15.22 10.72
N THR A 434 16.42 -16.33 10.57
CA THR A 434 15.29 -16.47 9.63
C THR A 434 14.27 -15.36 9.82
N SER A 435 13.91 -15.04 11.06
CA SER A 435 12.94 -14.00 11.39
C SER A 435 13.37 -12.61 10.91
N ARG A 436 14.68 -12.34 10.80
CA ARG A 436 15.23 -11.05 10.34
C ARG A 436 15.11 -10.85 8.83
N TYR A 437 15.20 -11.91 8.03
CA TYR A 437 15.22 -11.79 6.57
C TYR A 437 13.97 -12.34 5.88
N LYS A 438 13.12 -13.15 6.54
CA LYS A 438 11.94 -13.77 5.91
C LYS A 438 10.98 -12.76 5.25
N LEU A 439 10.90 -11.56 5.81
CA LEU A 439 10.04 -10.46 5.33
C LEU A 439 10.65 -9.67 4.17
N LEU A 440 11.89 -9.96 3.76
CA LEU A 440 12.52 -9.23 2.65
C LEU A 440 11.83 -9.54 1.32
N PRO A 441 11.45 -8.51 0.54
CA PRO A 441 10.73 -8.70 -0.71
C PRO A 441 11.59 -9.45 -1.74
N MET A 442 12.85 -9.06 -1.86
CA MET A 442 13.77 -9.60 -2.86
C MET A 442 14.38 -10.92 -2.42
N PHE A 443 14.12 -11.97 -3.19
CA PHE A 443 14.63 -13.32 -2.92
C PHE A 443 16.16 -13.39 -2.82
N HIS A 444 16.89 -12.67 -3.68
CA HIS A 444 18.35 -12.66 -3.64
C HIS A 444 18.92 -12.17 -2.31
N ASN A 445 18.25 -11.22 -1.64
CA ASN A 445 18.69 -10.74 -0.32
C ASN A 445 18.49 -11.81 0.74
N ARG A 446 17.38 -12.56 0.69
CA ARG A 446 17.10 -13.69 1.59
C ARG A 446 18.16 -14.77 1.47
N ILE A 447 18.57 -15.12 0.25
CA ILE A 447 19.65 -16.09 0.00
C ILE A 447 20.96 -15.64 0.66
N ARG A 448 21.30 -14.35 0.63
CA ARG A 448 22.55 -13.88 1.24
C ARG A 448 22.59 -14.12 2.75
N PHE A 449 21.47 -13.94 3.45
CA PHE A 449 21.39 -14.28 4.88
C PHE A 449 21.52 -15.79 5.12
N LEU A 450 20.83 -16.59 4.32
CA LEU A 450 20.90 -18.05 4.41
C LEU A 450 22.35 -18.55 4.21
N VAL A 451 23.02 -18.09 3.15
CA VAL A 451 24.36 -18.56 2.77
C VAL A 451 25.46 -17.95 3.64
N ASP A 452 25.45 -16.64 3.86
CA ASP A 452 26.57 -15.95 4.50
C ASP A 452 26.48 -15.95 6.04
N ILE A 453 25.36 -16.38 6.62
CA ILE A 453 25.15 -16.42 8.07
C ILE A 453 24.74 -17.82 8.53
N GLN A 454 23.58 -18.32 8.11
CA GLN A 454 23.06 -19.58 8.64
C GLN A 454 23.91 -20.79 8.24
N ALA A 455 24.31 -20.89 6.97
CA ALA A 455 25.18 -21.97 6.51
C ALA A 455 26.57 -21.91 7.17
N GLU A 456 27.09 -20.71 7.45
CA GLU A 456 28.35 -20.54 8.16
C GLU A 456 28.27 -20.96 9.64
N ILE A 457 27.14 -20.67 10.32
CA ILE A 457 26.90 -21.16 11.69
C ILE A 457 26.86 -22.70 11.71
N LEU A 458 26.18 -23.31 10.75
CA LEU A 458 26.07 -24.76 10.64
C LEU A 458 27.42 -25.42 10.36
N ASP A 459 28.19 -24.89 9.41
CA ASP A 459 29.55 -25.35 9.10
C ASP A 459 30.50 -25.19 10.32
N ALA A 460 30.37 -24.09 11.07
CA ALA A 460 31.12 -23.90 12.30
C ALA A 460 30.74 -24.94 13.38
N TYR A 461 29.45 -25.25 13.53
CA TYR A 461 28.97 -26.25 14.48
C TYR A 461 29.41 -27.67 14.10
N GLU A 462 29.30 -28.02 12.83
CA GLU A 462 29.80 -29.29 12.29
C GLU A 462 31.30 -29.46 12.56
N LYS A 463 32.12 -28.46 12.20
CA LYS A 463 33.57 -28.48 12.48
C LYS A 463 33.88 -28.59 13.96
N ARG A 464 33.06 -27.99 14.83
CA ARG A 464 33.23 -28.09 16.28
C ARG A 464 33.00 -29.52 16.76
N ILE A 465 31.94 -30.18 16.29
CA ILE A 465 31.64 -31.58 16.58
C ILE A 465 32.74 -32.49 16.03
N GLU A 466 33.13 -32.31 14.76
CA GLU A 466 34.17 -33.11 14.09
C GLU A 466 35.51 -33.00 14.84
N SER A 467 35.90 -31.79 15.25
CA SER A 467 37.11 -31.56 16.04
C SER A 467 37.04 -32.24 17.42
N ALA A 468 35.89 -32.19 18.08
CA ALA A 468 35.68 -32.86 19.36
C ALA A 468 35.77 -34.39 19.24
N VAL A 469 35.17 -34.97 18.19
CA VAL A 469 35.27 -36.41 17.87
C VAL A 469 36.71 -36.81 17.57
N LYS A 470 37.42 -36.08 16.71
CA LYS A 470 38.84 -36.34 16.40
C LYS A 470 39.74 -36.25 17.64
N ALA A 471 39.49 -35.28 18.52
CA ALA A 471 40.21 -35.16 19.78
C ALA A 471 39.97 -36.38 20.70
N PHE A 472 38.71 -36.84 20.78
CA PHE A 472 38.34 -38.05 21.50
C PHE A 472 39.04 -39.29 20.94
N GLU A 473 39.07 -39.46 19.61
CA GLU A 473 39.78 -40.56 18.94
C GLU A 473 41.28 -40.55 19.27
N ASN A 474 41.94 -39.40 19.12
CA ASN A 474 43.38 -39.27 19.40
C ASN A 474 43.73 -39.60 20.86
N LEU A 475 42.92 -39.13 21.82
CA LEU A 475 43.09 -39.44 23.23
C LEU A 475 42.84 -40.93 23.51
N SER A 476 41.82 -41.52 22.87
CA SER A 476 41.51 -42.95 22.98
C SER A 476 42.66 -43.83 22.47
N TYR A 477 43.22 -43.53 21.28
CA TYR A 477 44.37 -44.25 20.73
C TYR A 477 45.65 -44.07 21.56
N THR A 478 45.86 -42.89 22.16
CA THR A 478 47.01 -42.63 23.03
C THR A 478 46.93 -43.42 24.34
N ILE A 479 45.73 -43.52 24.95
CA ILE A 479 45.49 -44.31 26.17
C ILE A 479 45.62 -45.81 25.89
N VAL A 480 45.14 -46.30 24.73
CA VAL A 480 45.33 -47.71 24.32
C VAL A 480 46.82 -48.05 24.12
N ARG A 481 47.67 -47.06 23.82
CA ARG A 481 49.12 -47.23 23.60
C ARG A 481 49.98 -46.99 24.86
N ALA A 482 49.45 -46.33 25.90
CA ALA A 482 50.12 -46.10 27.17
C ALA A 482 49.65 -47.11 28.24
N VAL A 483 50.60 -47.67 28.99
CA VAL A 483 50.40 -48.66 30.08
C VAL A 483 49.26 -48.25 31.03
N PRO A 484 48.45 -49.21 31.56
CA PRO A 484 47.16 -48.93 32.19
C PRO A 484 47.34 -48.29 33.58
N ASN A 485 47.41 -46.97 33.64
CA ASN A 485 47.14 -46.25 34.87
C ASN A 485 46.27 -45.01 34.59
N PRO A 486 44.93 -45.14 34.63
CA PRO A 486 43.97 -44.09 34.26
C PRO A 486 43.79 -43.02 35.37
N ALA A 487 44.85 -42.72 36.14
CA ALA A 487 44.77 -41.92 37.36
C ALA A 487 44.83 -40.40 37.12
N THR A 488 45.01 -39.92 35.88
CA THR A 488 44.93 -38.50 35.54
C THR A 488 43.48 -38.10 35.22
N ALA A 489 43.07 -36.88 35.62
CA ALA A 489 41.70 -36.37 35.42
C ALA A 489 41.24 -36.43 33.95
N ASP A 490 42.17 -36.23 33.00
CA ASP A 490 41.90 -36.30 31.56
C ASP A 490 41.67 -37.74 31.06
N GLY A 491 42.32 -38.74 31.67
CA GLY A 491 42.20 -40.15 31.28
C GLY A 491 40.87 -40.80 31.71
N LYS A 492 40.26 -40.32 32.80
CA LYS A 492 38.92 -40.77 33.24
C LYS A 492 37.80 -40.23 32.36
N SER A 493 37.96 -39.05 31.76
CA SER A 493 36.87 -38.41 30.99
C SER A 493 36.69 -38.97 29.56
N VAL A 494 37.64 -39.79 29.09
CA VAL A 494 37.67 -40.38 27.74
C VAL A 494 37.48 -41.90 27.78
N THR A 495 37.48 -42.54 28.96
CA THR A 495 37.39 -44.00 29.10
C THR A 495 36.06 -44.44 29.72
N GLY A 496 35.55 -45.60 29.30
CA GLY A 496 34.33 -46.21 29.87
C GLY A 496 33.01 -45.54 29.45
N ILE A 497 32.00 -45.64 30.31
CA ILE A 497 30.61 -45.21 30.03
C ILE A 497 30.53 -43.69 29.79
N ASP A 498 31.35 -42.89 30.48
CA ASP A 498 31.32 -41.43 30.35
C ASP A 498 31.86 -40.94 29.00
N GLY A 499 32.85 -41.65 28.43
CA GLY A 499 33.31 -41.40 27.06
C GLY A 499 32.24 -41.74 26.02
N LEU A 500 31.53 -42.86 26.20
CA LEU A 500 30.41 -43.25 25.33
C LEU A 500 29.27 -42.22 25.38
N LYS A 501 28.89 -41.75 26.57
CA LYS A 501 27.87 -40.70 26.75
C LYS A 501 28.21 -39.43 25.96
N ARG A 502 29.48 -39.01 25.95
CA ARG A 502 29.93 -37.84 25.18
C ARG A 502 29.78 -38.03 23.66
N LEU A 503 30.18 -39.20 23.15
CA LEU A 503 29.97 -39.54 21.74
C LEU A 503 28.48 -39.55 21.37
N CYS A 504 27.63 -40.16 22.21
CA CYS A 504 26.18 -40.16 22.02
C CYS A 504 25.60 -38.73 22.02
N ARG A 505 26.08 -37.83 22.88
CA ARG A 505 25.66 -36.42 22.90
C ARG A 505 26.01 -35.69 21.62
N TRP A 506 27.21 -35.88 21.07
CA TRP A 506 27.59 -35.29 19.79
C TRP A 506 26.78 -35.86 18.62
N LEU A 507 26.56 -37.18 18.60
CA LEU A 507 25.71 -37.83 17.60
C LEU A 507 24.26 -37.32 17.68
N SER A 508 23.72 -37.21 18.89
CA SER A 508 22.35 -36.71 19.11
C SER A 508 22.23 -35.25 18.69
N SER A 509 23.24 -34.43 18.98
CA SER A 509 23.30 -33.03 18.55
C SER A 509 23.28 -32.90 17.02
N ALA A 510 24.16 -33.63 16.33
CA ALA A 510 24.23 -33.61 14.87
C ALA A 510 22.97 -34.20 14.22
N GLY A 511 22.45 -35.30 14.80
CA GLY A 511 21.23 -35.96 14.35
C GLY A 511 20.00 -35.06 14.49
N TYR A 512 19.82 -34.42 15.64
CA TYR A 512 18.75 -33.47 15.89
C TYR A 512 18.80 -32.30 14.91
N VAL A 513 19.94 -31.61 14.81
CA VAL A 513 20.09 -30.47 13.89
C VAL A 513 19.85 -30.90 12.43
N SER A 514 20.35 -32.06 12.01
CA SER A 514 20.13 -32.57 10.65
C SER A 514 18.65 -32.90 10.39
N HIS A 515 17.97 -33.47 11.38
CA HIS A 515 16.55 -33.79 11.30
C HIS A 515 15.71 -32.52 11.18
N THR A 516 15.90 -31.55 12.08
CA THR A 516 15.14 -30.29 12.07
C THR A 516 15.37 -29.48 10.80
N ILE A 517 16.59 -29.40 10.28
CA ILE A 517 16.86 -28.72 9.00
C ILE A 517 16.16 -29.41 7.83
N ARG A 518 16.06 -30.75 7.85
CA ARG A 518 15.33 -31.49 6.82
C ARG A 518 13.84 -31.16 6.87
N GLU A 519 13.25 -31.13 8.06
CA GLU A 519 11.85 -30.72 8.24
C GLU A 519 11.62 -29.28 7.74
N TRP A 520 12.51 -28.34 8.07
CA TRP A 520 12.42 -26.97 7.57
C TRP A 520 12.55 -26.86 6.04
N GLY A 521 13.28 -27.78 5.40
CA GLY A 521 13.38 -27.85 3.95
C GLY A 521 12.13 -28.42 3.28
N GLU A 522 11.28 -29.12 4.02
CA GLU A 522 10.02 -29.71 3.55
C GLU A 522 8.80 -28.79 3.80
N ASP A 523 8.94 -27.76 4.63
CA ASP A 523 7.92 -26.74 4.91
C ASP A 523 7.86 -25.68 3.77
N PRO A 524 6.70 -25.48 3.09
CA PRO A 524 6.60 -24.73 1.82
C PRO A 524 6.73 -23.19 1.89
#